data_AF-A0A0B1SFU7-F1
#
_entry.id   AF-A0A0B1SFU7-F1
#
_cell.length_a   1.000
_cell.length_b   1.000
_cell.length_c   1.000
_cell.angle_alpha   90.00
_cell.angle_beta   90.00
_cell.angle_gamma   90.00
#
_symmetry.space_group_name_H-M   'P 1'
#
loop_
_entity.id
_entity.type
_entity.pdbx_description
1 polymer ?
#
loop_
_entity_poly.entity_id
_entity_poly.type
_entity_poly.pdbx_seq_one_letter_code
_entity_poly.pdbx_strand_id
1 'polypeptide(L)' 'MAQEPAYLHCRIPDGSNHMVAWTRSSDQALLTAGQHSFTSDPRFQVSRKSDTDWILIL' A
#
# COMPACT_ATOMS: atom_id res chain seq x y z
N MET A 1 -25.03 -5.12 2.90
CA MET A 1 -24.37 -4.82 1.62
C MET A 1 -22.88 -4.81 1.90
N ALA A 2 -22.12 -5.77 1.37
CA ALA A 2 -20.67 -5.79 1.58
C ALA A 2 -20.05 -4.69 0.70
N GLN A 3 -19.20 -3.85 1.28
CA GLN A 3 -18.48 -2.82 0.55
C GLN A 3 -17.37 -3.50 -0.26
N GLU A 4 -17.29 -3.22 -1.56
CA GLU A 4 -16.20 -3.72 -2.39
C GLU A 4 -14.88 -3.08 -1.97
N PRO A 5 -13.78 -3.85 -1.95
CA PRO A 5 -12.48 -3.31 -1.59
C PRO A 5 -11.98 -2.31 -2.63
N ALA A 6 -11.26 -1.29 -2.18
CA ALA A 6 -10.57 -0.34 -3.06
C ALA A 6 -9.11 -0.79 -3.28
N TYR A 7 -8.62 -0.58 -4.51
CA TYR A 7 -7.26 -0.95 -4.89
C TYR A 7 -6.50 0.29 -5.37
N LEU A 8 -5.49 0.70 -4.61
CA LEU A 8 -4.64 1.84 -4.94
C LEU A 8 -3.30 1.31 -5.48
N HIS A 9 -3.06 1.54 -6.77
CA HIS A 9 -1.81 1.15 -7.42
C HIS A 9 -0.73 2.23 -7.28
N CYS A 10 0.49 1.81 -6.99
CA CYS A 10 1.70 2.61 -7.03
C CYS A 10 2.73 1.89 -7.91
N ARG A 11 3.02 2.48 -9.07
CA ARG A 11 4.02 1.97 -10.00
C ARG A 11 5.34 2.71 -9.85
N ILE A 12 6.44 1.97 -9.73
CA ILE A 12 7.80 2.52 -9.64
C ILE A 12 8.60 2.17 -10.91
N PRO A 13 9.65 2.94 -11.26
CA PRO A 13 10.50 2.62 -12.39
C PRO A 13 11.21 1.26 -12.22
N ASP A 14 11.37 0.52 -13.33
CA ASP A 14 12.15 -0.72 -13.36
C ASP A 14 13.61 -0.47 -12.96
N GLY A 15 14.25 -1.48 -12.37
CA GLY A 15 15.65 -1.40 -11.93
C GLY A 15 15.89 -0.46 -10.73
N SER A 16 14.84 0.09 -10.14
CA SER A 16 14.95 0.86 -8.89
C SER A 16 14.90 -0.07 -7.67
N ASN A 17 15.81 0.14 -6.70
CA ASN A 17 15.75 -0.49 -5.38
C ASN A 17 14.85 0.33 -4.42
N HIS A 18 13.84 1.02 -4.96
CA HIS A 18 12.96 1.85 -4.17
C HIS A 18 11.90 1.01 -3.47
N MET A 19 11.60 1.40 -2.23
CA MET A 19 10.50 0.84 -1.45
C MET A 19 9.32 1.81 -1.48
N VAL A 20 8.11 1.29 -1.62
CA VAL A 20 6.87 2.08 -1.55
C VAL A 20 6.38 2.15 -0.10
N ALA A 21 5.94 3.34 0.33
CA ALA A 21 5.26 3.53 1.60
C ALA A 21 3.91 4.22 1.38
N TRP A 22 2.89 3.76 2.09
CA TRP A 22 1.56 4.35 2.06
C TRP A 22 1.36 5.19 3.32
N THR A 23 1.10 6.47 3.14
CA THR A 23 0.74 7.40 4.21
C THR A 23 -0.69 7.89 4.01
N ARG A 24 -1.44 7.99 5.10
CA ARG A 24 -2.77 8.60 5.06
C ARG A 24 -2.60 10.11 5.16
N SER A 25 -3.06 10.84 4.14
CA SER A 25 -2.86 12.29 4.06
C SER A 25 -3.56 13.09 5.15
N SER A 26 -4.68 12.60 5.70
CA SER A 26 -5.48 13.33 6.69
C SER A 26 -4.80 13.49 8.05
N ASP A 27 -3.99 12.52 8.45
CA ASP A 27 -3.33 12.45 9.76
C ASP A 27 -1.82 12.17 9.67
N GLN A 28 -1.29 12.07 8.45
CA GLN A 28 0.09 11.72 8.14
C GLN A 28 0.53 10.35 8.71
N ALA A 29 -0.42 9.49 9.09
CA ALA A 29 -0.10 8.18 9.62
C ALA A 29 0.56 7.30 8.56
N LEU A 30 1.70 6.70 8.91
CA LEU A 30 2.30 5.65 8.11
C LEU A 30 1.44 4.39 8.23
N LEU A 31 0.88 3.93 7.11
CA LEU A 31 0.06 2.72 7.06
C LEU A 31 0.95 1.51 6.83
N THR A 32 1.77 1.56 5.77
CA THR A 32 2.69 0.49 5.40
C THR A 32 3.99 1.07 4.82
N ALA A 33 5.09 0.33 4.97
CA ALA A 33 6.32 0.54 4.20
C ALA A 33 6.80 -0.81 3.70
N GLY A 34 6.89 -0.96 2.38
CA GLY A 34 7.04 -2.26 1.74
C GLY A 34 5.90 -3.19 2.15
N GLN A 35 6.24 -4.39 2.62
CA GLN A 35 5.26 -5.38 3.11
C GLN A 35 4.97 -5.27 4.61
N HIS A 36 5.61 -4.33 5.32
CA HIS A 36 5.39 -4.16 6.76
C HIS A 36 4.22 -3.22 7.04
N SER A 37 3.33 -3.60 7.95
CA SER A 37 2.20 -2.77 8.40
C SER A 37 2.55 -2.03 9.70
N PHE A 38 2.23 -0.74 9.73
CA PHE A 38 2.36 0.13 10.90
C PHE A 38 1.00 0.51 11.51
N THR A 39 -0.09 0.05 10.91
CA THR A 39 -1.46 0.24 11.43
C THR A 39 -2.00 -1.07 12.00
N SER A 40 -2.85 -0.94 13.03
CA SER A 40 -3.64 -2.05 13.59
C SER A 40 -5.00 -2.23 12.91
N ASP A 41 -5.37 -1.34 11.98
CA ASP A 41 -6.62 -1.44 11.22
C ASP A 41 -6.50 -2.54 10.15
N PRO A 42 -7.22 -3.68 10.30
CA PRO A 42 -7.03 -4.87 9.46
C PRO A 42 -7.57 -4.71 8.03
N ARG A 43 -8.24 -3.58 7.74
CA ARG A 43 -8.75 -3.28 6.41
C ARG A 43 -7.62 -2.96 5.43
N PHE A 44 -6.51 -2.40 5.92
CA PHE A 44 -5.36 -2.08 5.10
C PHE A 44 -4.49 -3.30 4.88
N GLN A 45 -4.36 -3.72 3.62
CA GLN A 45 -3.44 -4.78 3.21
C GLN A 45 -2.57 -4.31 2.06
N VAL A 46 -1.33 -4.78 2.01
CA VAL A 46 -0.40 -4.46 0.93
C VAL A 46 -0.07 -5.72 0.13
N SER A 47 -0.12 -5.59 -1.19
CA SER A 47 0.27 -6.65 -2.11
C SER A 47 1.27 -6.12 -3.14
N ARG A 48 2.30 -6.91 -3.43
CA ARG A 48 3.27 -6.62 -4.48
C ARG A 48 2.92 -7.48 -5.68
N LYS A 49 2.28 -6.87 -6.70
CA LYS A 49 1.80 -7.58 -7.90
C LYS A 49 2.95 -7.91 -8.85
N SER A 50 3.95 -7.03 -8.92
CA SER A 50 5.21 -7.24 -9.64
C SER A 50 6.33 -6.48 -8.94
N ASP A 51 7.56 -6.55 -9.45
CA ASP A 51 8.65 -5.79 -8.88
C ASP A 51 8.40 -4.28 -8.86
N THR A 52 7.56 -3.80 -9.79
CA THR A 52 7.27 -2.40 -10.03
C THR A 52 5.84 -1.97 -9.72
N ASP A 53 4.91 -2.87 -9.37
CA ASP A 53 3.51 -2.54 -9.08
C ASP A 53 3.12 -2.97 -7.66
N TRP A 54 2.93 -1.97 -6.80
CA TRP A 54 2.50 -2.12 -5.41
C TRP A 54 1.04 -1.72 -5.27
N ILE A 55 0.29 -2.47 -4.47
CA ILE A 55 -1.15 -2.28 -4.31
C ILE A 55 -1.46 -2.15 -2.81
N LEU A 56 -2.09 -1.05 -2.41
CA LEU A 56 -2.80 -0.98 -1.14
C LEU A 56 -4.26 -1.37 -1.36
N ILE A 57 -4.75 -2.31 -0.56
CA ILE A 57 -6.12 -2.81 -0.53
C ILE A 57 -6.79 -2.23 0.72
N LEU A 58 -8.00 -1.69 0.59
CA LEU A 58 -8.83 -1.06 1.64
C LEU A 58 -10.22 -1.68 1.63
#